data_AF-A0A6A3MAC3-F1
#
_entry.id   AF-A0A6A3MAC3-F1
#
_cell.length_a   1.000
_cell.length_b   1.000
_cell.length_c   1.000
_cell.angle_alpha   90.00
_cell.angle_beta   90.00
_cell.angle_gamma   90.00
#
_symmetry.space_group_name_H-M   'P 1'
#
loop_
_entity.id
_entity.type
_entity.pdbx_description
1 polymer ?
#
loop_
_entity_poly.entity_id
_entity_poly.type
_entity_poly.pdbx_seq_one_letter_code
_entity_poly.pdbx_strand_id
1 'polypeptide(L)'
;MPPEVNGHVDDDCISPNQRSSVEVSDVVPALVLQTDDITSCEVVQEGEGQEQRRPPSPSSERIRSPRPSYMMTKLSRASISDARLSVANIFATEVATFYDVFNVLGVPMLILFGVSAGWTFMLAAIQVHADTMANTIMKTTEFDNGEFWLLPKADTGIIIAAVVLLTLFGIGYTALAVTMVFFYHAGVPKEADLAQSRTVSPVAKNSRSSSIQIAIPRKGILMRFVQRGIDWFRGLSSDVCEHYFTAALDLPKLVFQSATLYTYLRQGFPTPIIYYYSVLLLCSWLVTSYRSQHYAVDPNLIITRLYYTFDLFFAVFAPLVVLIYYIYNFKFDRAEFLTRSETLSRGIFDNVARIFAEPSQISSFCNAFHYLQFSSGTSLFYKSALNLLSLYKWRKIILTLIHNHNERQLERKLRALVGPAKPNMSRAGTIKAVITRKLSSKPKMGNHFVPKLFLSLIFFAAGVHNFVYAIGSVHSTTTLCSKYDKCALYSYWWNFGEKYCTCLVFADRETSPTTYAEWTNPTDITANLAELAMAGELRIIQIINRAVPELPEELKRCQRLEQLILAYTKTIHIPQWVSEFSSLEYL
;
A
#
# COMPACT_ATOMS: atom_id res chain seq x y z
N MET A 1 -4.20 71.46 59.28
CA MET A 1 -4.31 72.59 58.34
C MET A 1 -5.16 72.13 57.16
N PRO A 2 -6.38 72.69 56.96
CA PRO A 2 -7.17 72.61 55.72
C PRO A 2 -6.66 73.67 54.70
N PRO A 3 -7.30 73.93 53.53
CA PRO A 3 -8.50 73.36 52.88
C PRO A 3 -8.18 72.63 51.55
N GLU A 4 -9.07 71.98 50.78
CA GLU A 4 -10.56 71.97 50.62
C GLU A 4 -11.16 73.04 49.65
N VAL A 5 -12.27 72.65 48.98
CA VAL A 5 -13.28 73.49 48.27
C VAL A 5 -13.10 73.81 46.75
N ASN A 6 -14.23 73.75 46.03
CA ASN A 6 -14.55 74.10 44.61
C ASN A 6 -14.13 73.13 43.47
N GLY A 7 -14.97 72.82 42.45
CA GLY A 7 -16.44 72.90 42.36
C GLY A 7 -17.05 73.65 41.15
N HIS A 8 -17.38 72.92 40.08
CA HIS A 8 -18.35 73.14 38.97
C HIS A 8 -18.49 71.77 38.26
N VAL A 9 -19.62 71.22 37.79
CA VAL A 9 -20.98 71.70 37.41
C VAL A 9 -21.03 72.49 36.10
N ASP A 10 -21.82 71.94 35.16
CA ASP A 10 -22.26 72.36 33.80
C ASP A 10 -22.18 71.06 32.94
N ASP A 11 -23.25 70.33 32.61
CA ASP A 11 -24.45 70.69 31.83
C ASP A 11 -24.06 71.49 30.56
N ASP A 12 -24.23 70.98 29.34
CA ASP A 12 -25.55 70.80 28.70
C ASP A 12 -25.54 69.79 27.52
N CYS A 13 -26.72 69.52 26.92
CA CYS A 13 -26.95 68.55 25.85
C CYS A 13 -27.11 69.19 24.45
N ILE A 14 -26.36 68.74 23.44
CA ILE A 14 -26.71 68.96 22.02
C ILE A 14 -26.56 67.69 21.15
N SER A 15 -27.70 67.18 20.72
CA SER A 15 -27.93 66.59 19.38
C SER A 15 -28.77 67.63 18.58
N PRO A 16 -28.90 67.62 17.22
CA PRO A 16 -28.99 66.42 16.39
C PRO A 16 -28.45 66.54 14.93
N ASN A 17 -28.75 65.51 14.11
CA ASN A 17 -29.06 65.54 12.67
C ASN A 17 -28.29 66.50 11.72
N GLN A 18 -27.57 65.91 10.77
CA GLN A 18 -27.83 66.05 9.32
C GLN A 18 -27.25 64.81 8.59
N ARG A 19 -27.69 64.30 7.43
CA ARG A 19 -28.96 64.31 6.64
C ARG A 19 -28.55 64.09 5.17
N SER A 20 -29.06 63.00 4.56
CA SER A 20 -29.26 62.78 3.10
C SER A 20 -28.02 62.79 2.19
N SER A 21 -28.01 62.25 0.96
CA SER A 21 -29.01 61.55 0.12
C SER A 21 -28.22 60.71 -0.94
N VAL A 22 -28.76 59.76 -1.72
CA VAL A 22 -30.00 59.77 -2.52
C VAL A 22 -30.60 58.36 -2.63
N GLU A 23 -31.93 58.29 -2.62
CA GLU A 23 -32.74 57.10 -2.95
C GLU A 23 -33.27 57.15 -4.39
N VAL A 24 -33.51 55.98 -4.99
CA VAL A 24 -34.69 55.68 -5.85
C VAL A 24 -34.91 54.16 -5.63
N SER A 25 -35.98 53.64 -5.00
CA SER A 25 -37.42 53.67 -5.32
C SER A 25 -37.80 53.00 -6.65
N ASP A 26 -38.95 52.32 -6.82
CA ASP A 26 -39.82 51.54 -5.90
C ASP A 26 -40.85 50.74 -6.77
N VAL A 27 -41.69 49.89 -6.14
CA VAL A 27 -42.97 49.30 -6.62
C VAL A 27 -42.92 48.07 -7.57
N VAL A 28 -43.90 47.19 -7.34
CA VAL A 28 -44.20 45.86 -7.94
C VAL A 28 -45.72 45.82 -8.18
N PRO A 29 -46.30 45.34 -9.32
CA PRO A 29 -46.74 43.92 -9.43
C PRO A 29 -46.99 43.34 -10.86
N ALA A 30 -47.50 42.09 -10.91
CA ALA A 30 -48.24 41.43 -12.02
C ALA A 30 -47.44 41.00 -13.28
N LEU A 31 -47.77 39.90 -14.01
CA LEU A 31 -48.70 38.76 -13.82
C LEU A 31 -48.17 37.54 -14.61
N VAL A 32 -48.26 36.34 -14.00
CA VAL A 32 -48.77 35.02 -14.50
C VAL A 32 -48.78 34.75 -16.01
N LEU A 33 -48.20 33.63 -16.47
CA LEU A 33 -48.82 32.33 -16.90
C LEU A 33 -47.66 31.33 -17.25
N GLN A 34 -47.74 29.99 -17.19
CA GLN A 34 -48.66 29.00 -16.57
C GLN A 34 -48.02 27.57 -16.60
N THR A 35 -48.16 26.75 -15.54
CA THR A 35 -48.61 25.30 -15.45
C THR A 35 -48.30 24.26 -16.57
N ASP A 36 -48.20 22.94 -16.32
CA ASP A 36 -48.19 22.14 -15.08
C ASP A 36 -47.63 20.70 -15.26
N ASP A 37 -47.45 20.11 -14.09
CA ASP A 37 -46.98 18.81 -13.59
C ASP A 37 -47.63 17.46 -14.05
N ILE A 38 -47.03 16.36 -13.55
CA ILE A 38 -47.63 15.06 -13.12
C ILE A 38 -48.01 13.91 -14.13
N THR A 39 -47.13 12.90 -14.15
CA THR A 39 -47.29 11.44 -13.82
C THR A 39 -48.52 10.57 -14.18
N SER A 40 -48.22 9.30 -14.54
CA SER A 40 -48.96 8.02 -14.25
C SER A 40 -49.89 7.33 -15.28
N CYS A 41 -49.37 6.21 -15.84
CA CYS A 41 -49.97 4.85 -15.87
C CYS A 41 -51.11 4.37 -16.82
N GLU A 42 -51.06 3.04 -17.05
CA GLU A 42 -52.08 2.03 -17.50
C GLU A 42 -52.57 1.90 -18.97
N VAL A 43 -51.91 0.96 -19.69
CA VAL A 43 -52.43 -0.30 -20.32
C VAL A 43 -53.83 -0.34 -20.99
N VAL A 44 -53.84 -0.73 -22.28
CA VAL A 44 -54.75 -1.66 -23.05
C VAL A 44 -54.56 -1.36 -24.56
N GLN A 45 -54.79 -2.21 -25.57
CA GLN A 45 -54.60 -3.62 -25.96
C GLN A 45 -55.38 -3.76 -27.30
N GLU A 46 -54.94 -4.62 -28.25
CA GLU A 46 -55.63 -4.96 -29.54
C GLU A 46 -55.64 -3.84 -30.62
N GLY A 47 -55.77 -4.09 -31.94
CA GLY A 47 -56.02 -5.35 -32.68
C GLY A 47 -55.58 -5.29 -34.17
N GLU A 48 -55.99 -6.29 -34.97
CA GLU A 48 -55.48 -6.63 -36.33
C GLU A 48 -56.06 -5.82 -37.52
N GLY A 49 -55.52 -6.01 -38.76
CA GLY A 49 -56.40 -6.07 -39.96
C GLY A 49 -55.92 -5.60 -41.36
N GLN A 50 -55.64 -6.57 -42.26
CA GLN A 50 -55.97 -6.65 -43.72
C GLN A 50 -55.50 -5.66 -44.84
N GLU A 51 -54.84 -6.25 -45.85
CA GLU A 51 -55.06 -6.17 -47.34
C GLU A 51 -54.93 -4.81 -48.12
N GLN A 52 -54.73 -4.75 -49.45
CA GLN A 52 -54.91 -5.74 -50.54
C GLN A 52 -54.06 -5.48 -51.82
N ARG A 53 -54.01 -6.51 -52.71
CA ARG A 53 -54.10 -6.43 -54.20
C ARG A 53 -52.84 -6.72 -55.08
N ARG A 54 -53.12 -7.30 -56.26
CA ARG A 54 -52.29 -7.86 -57.37
C ARG A 54 -53.15 -7.74 -58.67
N PRO A 55 -52.77 -8.22 -59.88
CA PRO A 55 -51.49 -8.75 -60.39
C PRO A 55 -50.92 -7.72 -61.42
N PRO A 56 -50.64 -7.91 -62.75
CA PRO A 56 -50.50 -9.06 -63.67
C PRO A 56 -49.06 -9.25 -64.23
N SER A 57 -48.89 -10.09 -65.26
CA SER A 57 -47.73 -10.18 -66.18
C SER A 57 -48.17 -10.77 -67.53
N PRO A 58 -47.33 -10.74 -68.59
CA PRO A 58 -47.19 -11.94 -69.44
C PRO A 58 -45.75 -12.21 -69.98
N SER A 59 -45.63 -13.18 -70.90
CA SER A 59 -44.47 -14.07 -71.09
C SER A 59 -43.90 -14.20 -72.52
N SER A 60 -42.65 -14.73 -72.60
CA SER A 60 -42.12 -15.68 -73.63
C SER A 60 -41.39 -15.19 -74.91
N GLU A 61 -40.25 -15.87 -75.19
CA GLU A 61 -39.77 -16.38 -76.52
C GLU A 61 -39.33 -15.44 -77.69
N ARG A 62 -38.46 -15.80 -78.68
CA ARG A 62 -37.49 -16.91 -78.96
C ARG A 62 -36.57 -16.54 -80.17
N ILE A 63 -35.43 -17.25 -80.39
CA ILE A 63 -34.58 -17.33 -81.65
C ILE A 63 -33.72 -16.05 -81.92
N ARG A 64 -32.43 -16.03 -82.38
CA ARG A 64 -31.67 -16.82 -83.39
C ARG A 64 -30.12 -16.83 -83.14
N SER A 65 -29.39 -17.72 -83.83
CA SER A 65 -27.90 -17.76 -83.92
C SER A 65 -27.39 -17.42 -85.33
N PRO A 66 -26.06 -17.25 -85.57
CA PRO A 66 -25.24 -18.42 -85.95
C PRO A 66 -23.76 -18.39 -85.45
N ARG A 67 -23.00 -19.42 -85.84
CA ARG A 67 -21.54 -19.66 -85.63
C ARG A 67 -20.79 -19.41 -86.97
N PRO A 68 -19.44 -19.28 -87.06
CA PRO A 68 -18.57 -20.46 -86.87
C PRO A 68 -17.15 -20.24 -86.27
N SER A 69 -16.55 -21.39 -85.94
CA SER A 69 -15.17 -21.77 -85.58
C SER A 69 -13.95 -20.88 -85.93
N TYR A 70 -12.97 -20.84 -84.99
CA TYR A 70 -11.75 -21.67 -85.12
C TYR A 70 -11.02 -21.96 -83.78
N MET A 71 -10.22 -23.04 -83.81
CA MET A 71 -9.21 -23.64 -82.89
C MET A 71 -8.99 -23.23 -81.41
N MET A 72 -8.49 -24.20 -80.63
CA MET A 72 -8.05 -24.08 -79.23
C MET A 72 -6.67 -23.43 -79.09
N THR A 73 -6.47 -22.72 -77.97
CA THR A 73 -5.23 -22.80 -77.18
C THR A 73 -5.58 -23.05 -75.71
N LYS A 74 -4.96 -24.04 -75.07
CA LYS A 74 -5.09 -24.26 -73.62
C LYS A 74 -4.23 -23.24 -72.87
N LEU A 75 -4.81 -22.49 -71.93
CA LEU A 75 -4.08 -21.83 -70.84
C LEU A 75 -4.75 -22.17 -69.49
N SER A 76 -3.98 -22.11 -68.40
CA SER A 76 -4.30 -22.77 -67.13
C SER A 76 -5.29 -21.99 -66.25
N ARG A 77 -6.34 -22.68 -65.78
CA ARG A 77 -7.23 -22.20 -64.71
C ARG A 77 -6.60 -22.46 -63.33
N ALA A 78 -5.43 -21.86 -63.07
CA ALA A 78 -4.56 -22.22 -61.94
C ALA A 78 -3.90 -21.01 -61.23
N SER A 79 -4.50 -19.82 -61.30
CA SER A 79 -3.93 -18.58 -60.72
C SER A 79 -4.93 -17.70 -59.95
N ILE A 80 -6.18 -18.16 -59.75
CA ILE A 80 -7.26 -17.35 -59.14
C ILE A 80 -7.77 -17.96 -57.81
N SER A 81 -7.50 -19.24 -57.55
CA SER A 81 -7.74 -19.88 -56.24
C SER A 81 -6.83 -19.30 -55.15
N ASP A 82 -5.53 -19.21 -55.46
CA ASP A 82 -4.49 -19.06 -54.45
C ASP A 82 -4.46 -17.63 -53.88
N ALA A 83 -4.82 -16.64 -54.72
CA ALA A 83 -5.02 -15.25 -54.33
C ALA A 83 -6.25 -15.03 -53.41
N ARG A 84 -7.21 -15.97 -53.36
CA ARG A 84 -8.31 -15.94 -52.38
C ARG A 84 -8.00 -16.72 -51.11
N LEU A 85 -7.14 -17.74 -51.19
CA LEU A 85 -6.72 -18.50 -50.01
C LEU A 85 -5.70 -17.73 -49.15
N SER A 86 -4.85 -16.89 -49.77
CA SER A 86 -3.89 -16.06 -49.04
C SER A 86 -4.57 -14.97 -48.19
N VAL A 87 -5.56 -14.27 -48.75
CA VAL A 87 -6.30 -13.19 -48.04
C VAL A 87 -7.09 -13.73 -46.84
N ALA A 88 -7.65 -14.94 -46.95
CA ALA A 88 -8.38 -15.58 -45.84
C ALA A 88 -7.47 -15.87 -44.62
N ASN A 89 -6.18 -16.15 -44.83
CA ASN A 89 -5.22 -16.42 -43.75
C ASN A 89 -4.61 -15.15 -43.12
N ILE A 90 -4.89 -13.95 -43.64
CA ILE A 90 -4.34 -12.69 -43.10
C ILE A 90 -5.17 -12.13 -41.94
N PHE A 91 -6.46 -12.46 -41.83
CA PHE A 91 -7.36 -12.00 -40.76
C PHE A 91 -7.83 -13.10 -39.81
N ALA A 92 -7.02 -14.15 -39.67
CA ALA A 92 -7.14 -15.16 -38.62
C ALA A 92 -5.88 -15.18 -37.72
N THR A 93 -5.26 -14.02 -37.49
CA THR A 93 -4.47 -13.81 -36.27
C THR A 93 -5.41 -13.95 -35.09
N GLU A 94 -5.40 -15.13 -34.45
CA GLU A 94 -6.05 -15.37 -33.16
C GLU A 94 -5.53 -14.31 -32.17
N VAL A 95 -6.33 -13.26 -31.93
CA VAL A 95 -5.94 -12.14 -31.06
C VAL A 95 -5.96 -12.69 -29.65
N ALA A 96 -4.77 -13.12 -29.19
CA ALA A 96 -4.57 -13.63 -27.85
C ALA A 96 -5.25 -12.70 -26.86
N THR A 97 -6.20 -13.21 -26.08
CA THR A 97 -6.93 -12.36 -25.14
C THR A 97 -6.07 -12.10 -23.92
N PHE A 98 -6.40 -11.04 -23.17
CA PHE A 98 -5.79 -10.77 -21.87
C PHE A 98 -5.78 -12.01 -20.95
N TYR A 99 -6.84 -12.82 -21.00
CA TYR A 99 -6.97 -14.06 -20.23
C TYR A 99 -6.03 -15.18 -20.71
N ASP A 100 -5.66 -15.24 -21.99
CA ASP A 100 -4.72 -16.25 -22.49
C ASP A 100 -3.27 -16.02 -22.04
N VAL A 101 -2.92 -14.77 -21.68
CA VAL A 101 -1.59 -14.40 -21.17
C VAL A 101 -1.54 -14.44 -19.64
N PHE A 102 -2.49 -13.77 -18.97
CA PHE A 102 -2.43 -13.57 -17.52
C PHE A 102 -3.35 -14.51 -16.72
N ASN A 103 -4.26 -15.23 -17.40
CA ASN A 103 -5.33 -16.03 -16.80
C ASN A 103 -6.30 -15.16 -15.96
N VAL A 104 -7.32 -15.75 -15.32
CA VAL A 104 -8.30 -15.05 -14.47
C VAL A 104 -7.63 -14.18 -13.39
N LEU A 105 -6.47 -14.64 -12.87
CA LEU A 105 -5.62 -13.91 -11.92
C LEU A 105 -5.03 -12.59 -12.46
N GLY A 106 -5.12 -12.32 -13.76
CA GLY A 106 -4.73 -11.03 -14.34
C GLY A 106 -5.63 -9.86 -13.94
N VAL A 107 -6.93 -10.08 -13.76
CA VAL A 107 -7.87 -9.00 -13.40
C VAL A 107 -7.63 -8.50 -11.97
N PRO A 108 -7.47 -9.37 -10.94
CA PRO A 108 -6.99 -8.93 -9.63
C PRO A 108 -5.66 -8.18 -9.66
N MET A 109 -4.70 -8.58 -10.50
CA MET A 109 -3.42 -7.87 -10.64
C MET A 109 -3.59 -6.45 -11.21
N LEU A 110 -4.45 -6.25 -12.23
CA LEU A 110 -4.73 -4.92 -12.76
C LEU A 110 -5.35 -3.99 -11.71
N ILE A 111 -6.36 -4.47 -10.98
CA ILE A 111 -7.01 -3.72 -9.90
C ILE A 111 -5.99 -3.39 -8.82
N LEU A 112 -5.18 -4.37 -8.41
CA LEU A 112 -4.13 -4.23 -7.39
C LEU A 112 -3.10 -3.16 -7.77
N PHE A 113 -2.63 -3.12 -9.04
CA PHE A 113 -1.71 -2.09 -9.51
C PHE A 113 -2.36 -0.71 -9.64
N GLY A 114 -3.61 -0.64 -10.11
CA GLY A 114 -4.36 0.62 -10.19
C GLY A 114 -4.57 1.27 -8.82
N VAL A 115 -5.01 0.49 -7.83
CA VAL A 115 -5.16 0.95 -6.44
C VAL A 115 -3.80 1.28 -5.82
N SER A 116 -2.75 0.50 -6.13
CA SER A 116 -1.39 0.81 -5.66
C SER A 116 -0.89 2.14 -6.20
N ALA A 117 -1.06 2.41 -7.50
CA ALA A 117 -0.67 3.67 -8.13
C ALA A 117 -1.42 4.85 -7.49
N GLY A 118 -2.74 4.78 -7.44
CA GLY A 118 -3.59 5.82 -6.84
C GLY A 118 -3.21 6.09 -5.38
N TRP A 119 -2.98 5.05 -4.58
CA TRP A 119 -2.53 5.21 -3.20
C TRP A 119 -1.12 5.80 -3.08
N THR A 120 -0.16 5.43 -3.93
CA THR A 120 1.17 6.08 -3.93
C THR A 120 1.13 7.56 -4.31
N PHE A 121 0.20 7.97 -5.17
CA PHE A 121 -0.03 9.40 -5.44
C PHE A 121 -0.71 10.12 -4.25
N MET A 122 -1.65 9.47 -3.55
CA MET A 122 -2.21 10.00 -2.30
C MET A 122 -1.14 10.12 -1.20
N LEU A 123 -0.25 9.14 -1.07
CA LEU A 123 0.91 9.24 -0.17
C LEU A 123 1.81 10.42 -0.52
N ALA A 124 1.97 10.78 -1.80
CA ALA A 124 2.75 11.94 -2.22
C ALA A 124 2.07 13.25 -1.80
N ALA A 125 0.75 13.38 -1.99
CA ALA A 125 -0.02 14.52 -1.51
C ALA A 125 0.05 14.67 0.02
N ILE A 126 0.03 13.55 0.77
CA ILE A 126 0.21 13.52 2.23
C ILE A 126 1.59 14.03 2.67
N GLN A 127 2.65 13.91 1.87
CA GLN A 127 3.95 14.52 2.23
C GLN A 127 3.95 16.05 2.10
N VAL A 128 3.21 16.60 1.13
CA VAL A 128 3.21 18.05 0.83
C VAL A 128 2.25 18.80 1.75
N HIS A 129 1.09 18.21 2.05
CA HIS A 129 0.01 18.87 2.79
C HIS A 129 -0.44 18.04 3.99
N ALA A 130 0.52 17.61 4.81
CA ALA A 130 0.33 16.73 5.97
C ALA A 130 -0.89 17.11 6.84
N ASP A 131 -0.87 18.30 7.43
CA ASP A 131 -1.93 18.77 8.34
C ASP A 131 -3.27 18.92 7.61
N THR A 132 -3.29 19.50 6.41
CA THR A 132 -4.51 19.65 5.61
C THR A 132 -5.14 18.30 5.29
N MET A 133 -4.33 17.33 4.84
CA MET A 133 -4.81 15.98 4.53
C MET A 133 -5.33 15.28 5.79
N ALA A 134 -4.60 15.32 6.91
CA ALA A 134 -5.08 14.74 8.18
C ALA A 134 -6.43 15.34 8.60
N ASN A 135 -6.58 16.67 8.54
CA ASN A 135 -7.83 17.34 8.88
C ASN A 135 -8.97 17.01 7.91
N THR A 136 -8.73 16.94 6.59
CA THR A 136 -9.75 16.56 5.60
C THR A 136 -10.19 15.11 5.78
N ILE A 137 -9.23 14.19 5.98
CA ILE A 137 -9.50 12.75 6.14
C ILE A 137 -10.29 12.49 7.43
N MET A 138 -9.91 13.14 8.54
CA MET A 138 -10.51 12.94 9.86
C MET A 138 -11.70 13.86 10.15
N LYS A 139 -12.06 14.74 9.21
CA LYS A 139 -13.11 15.77 9.34
C LYS A 139 -12.90 16.65 10.59
N THR A 140 -11.75 17.32 10.66
CA THR A 140 -11.38 18.24 11.74
C THR A 140 -10.93 19.62 11.24
N THR A 141 -11.19 19.95 9.97
CA THR A 141 -10.79 21.22 9.32
C THR A 141 -11.31 22.49 9.97
N GLU A 142 -12.41 22.42 10.71
CA GLU A 142 -13.07 23.57 11.36
C GLU A 142 -12.53 23.85 12.76
N PHE A 143 -11.67 22.97 13.29
CA PHE A 143 -11.18 23.04 14.67
C PHE A 143 -9.72 23.51 14.74
N ASP A 144 -9.36 24.16 15.85
CA ASP A 144 -8.00 24.63 16.16
C ASP A 144 -7.35 25.44 15.02
N ASN A 145 -8.16 26.22 14.28
CA ASN A 145 -7.78 26.95 13.06
C ASN A 145 -7.14 26.09 11.95
N GLY A 146 -7.39 24.77 11.94
CA GLY A 146 -6.75 23.81 11.06
C GLY A 146 -5.49 23.15 11.63
N GLU A 147 -5.05 23.49 12.84
CA GLU A 147 -3.89 22.88 13.53
C GLU A 147 -4.29 21.85 14.60
N PHE A 148 -5.41 21.15 14.41
CA PHE A 148 -5.93 20.13 15.35
C PHE A 148 -4.90 19.03 15.67
N TRP A 149 -4.18 18.52 14.66
CA TRP A 149 -3.31 17.35 14.82
C TRP A 149 -1.87 17.65 15.27
N LEU A 150 -1.39 18.90 15.09
CA LEU A 150 0.01 19.31 15.29
C LEU A 150 1.03 18.24 14.86
N LEU A 151 1.08 17.91 13.55
CA LEU A 151 1.97 16.87 13.07
C LEU A 151 3.43 17.36 13.05
N PRO A 152 4.42 16.53 13.47
CA PRO A 152 5.84 16.87 13.36
C PRO A 152 6.23 17.20 11.91
N LYS A 153 6.77 18.41 11.70
CA LYS A 153 7.08 18.92 10.36
C LYS A 153 8.45 18.39 9.91
N ALA A 154 8.43 17.44 8.98
CA ALA A 154 9.65 16.85 8.40
C ALA A 154 10.49 17.89 7.63
N ASP A 155 11.81 17.65 7.53
CA ASP A 155 12.70 18.52 6.73
C ASP A 155 12.27 18.57 5.25
N THR A 156 12.26 19.79 4.69
CA THR A 156 11.92 20.10 3.31
C THR A 156 12.71 19.26 2.31
N GLY A 157 13.99 18.97 2.58
CA GLY A 157 14.80 18.11 1.73
C GLY A 157 14.28 16.67 1.65
N ILE A 158 13.81 16.13 2.78
CA ILE A 158 13.23 14.78 2.86
C ILE A 158 11.84 14.77 2.20
N ILE A 159 11.01 15.80 2.39
CA ILE A 159 9.70 15.94 1.74
C ILE A 159 9.85 15.92 0.21
N ILE A 160 10.75 16.74 -0.36
CA ILE A 160 10.99 16.78 -1.81
C ILE A 160 11.45 15.41 -2.33
N ALA A 161 12.42 14.78 -1.66
CA ALA A 161 12.91 13.46 -2.05
C ALA A 161 11.81 12.38 -1.99
N ALA A 162 10.96 12.41 -0.96
CA ALA A 162 9.84 11.49 -0.80
C ALA A 162 8.77 11.66 -1.88
N VAL A 163 8.39 12.90 -2.20
CA VAL A 163 7.41 13.21 -3.26
C VAL A 163 7.91 12.73 -4.62
N VAL A 164 9.17 13.00 -4.95
CA VAL A 164 9.79 12.52 -6.21
C VAL A 164 9.78 10.99 -6.29
N LEU A 165 10.21 10.30 -5.22
CA LEU A 165 10.25 8.84 -5.19
C LEU A 165 8.86 8.21 -5.26
N LEU A 166 7.89 8.71 -4.48
CA LEU A 166 6.49 8.24 -4.53
C LEU A 166 5.86 8.45 -5.91
N THR A 167 6.12 9.60 -6.54
CA THR A 167 5.62 9.89 -7.90
C THR A 167 6.21 8.91 -8.92
N LEU A 168 7.52 8.64 -8.84
CA LEU A 168 8.19 7.64 -9.68
C LEU A 168 7.65 6.22 -9.43
N PHE A 169 7.31 5.85 -8.19
CA PHE A 169 6.70 4.56 -7.88
C PHE A 169 5.26 4.46 -8.40
N GLY A 170 4.45 5.52 -8.27
CA GLY A 170 3.09 5.58 -8.83
C GLY A 170 3.06 5.51 -10.36
N ILE A 171 3.99 6.20 -11.03
CA ILE A 171 4.24 6.03 -12.47
C ILE A 171 4.67 4.59 -12.78
N GLY A 172 5.52 3.99 -11.94
CA GLY A 172 5.93 2.59 -12.04
C GLY A 172 4.75 1.60 -12.00
N TYR A 173 3.88 1.69 -11.00
CA TYR A 173 2.69 0.83 -10.88
C TYR A 173 1.72 1.06 -12.05
N THR A 174 1.52 2.32 -12.46
CA THR A 174 0.73 2.67 -13.66
C THR A 174 1.32 2.02 -14.92
N ALA A 175 2.64 2.07 -15.10
CA ALA A 175 3.32 1.45 -16.24
C ALA A 175 3.20 -0.09 -16.25
N LEU A 176 3.15 -0.75 -15.08
CA LEU A 176 2.86 -2.19 -15.01
C LEU A 176 1.44 -2.51 -15.48
N ALA A 177 0.44 -1.74 -15.05
CA ALA A 177 -0.95 -1.90 -15.50
C ALA A 177 -1.08 -1.64 -17.02
N VAL A 178 -0.49 -0.55 -17.52
CA VAL A 178 -0.45 -0.24 -18.97
C VAL A 178 0.27 -1.33 -19.77
N THR A 179 1.35 -1.90 -19.23
CA THR A 179 2.06 -3.04 -19.86
C THR A 179 1.14 -4.26 -20.00
N MET A 180 0.35 -4.56 -18.96
CA MET A 180 -0.61 -5.66 -18.96
C MET A 180 -1.82 -5.43 -19.87
N VAL A 181 -2.27 -4.19 -20.07
CA VAL A 181 -3.45 -3.88 -20.92
C VAL A 181 -3.08 -3.73 -22.40
N PHE A 182 -1.92 -3.17 -22.73
CA PHE A 182 -1.58 -2.79 -24.12
C PHE A 182 -0.36 -3.51 -24.70
N PHE A 183 0.70 -3.72 -23.91
CA PHE A 183 1.98 -4.22 -24.43
C PHE A 183 2.15 -5.74 -24.36
N TYR A 184 1.13 -6.48 -23.91
CA TYR A 184 1.18 -7.94 -23.86
C TYR A 184 1.28 -8.62 -25.24
N HIS A 185 0.86 -7.94 -26.31
CA HIS A 185 1.05 -8.38 -27.69
C HIS A 185 2.48 -8.16 -28.24
N ALA A 186 3.31 -7.32 -27.61
CA ALA A 186 4.52 -6.75 -28.23
C ALA A 186 5.72 -7.71 -28.35
N GLY A 187 5.57 -8.98 -27.95
CA GLY A 187 6.67 -9.95 -27.86
C GLY A 187 6.73 -11.00 -28.98
N VAL A 188 6.17 -10.72 -30.16
CA VAL A 188 6.26 -11.60 -31.34
C VAL A 188 7.59 -11.35 -32.08
N PRO A 189 8.51 -12.32 -32.20
CA PRO A 189 9.66 -12.21 -33.08
C PRO A 189 9.17 -12.08 -34.53
N LYS A 190 9.79 -11.20 -35.34
CA LYS A 190 9.41 -11.09 -36.74
C LYS A 190 9.81 -12.37 -37.47
N GLU A 191 8.97 -12.83 -38.41
CA GLU A 191 9.17 -14.14 -39.06
C GLU A 191 10.52 -14.29 -39.79
N ALA A 192 11.16 -13.16 -40.13
CA ALA A 192 12.53 -13.08 -40.64
C ALA A 192 13.58 -13.75 -39.71
N ASP A 193 13.48 -13.55 -38.40
CA ASP A 193 14.47 -14.05 -37.43
C ASP A 193 14.43 -15.60 -37.33
N LEU A 194 13.22 -16.16 -37.41
CA LEU A 194 12.96 -17.60 -37.42
C LEU A 194 13.41 -18.28 -38.73
N ALA A 195 13.44 -17.56 -39.84
CA ALA A 195 14.01 -18.06 -41.10
C ALA A 195 15.54 -18.19 -41.01
N GLN A 196 16.21 -17.19 -40.43
CA GLN A 196 17.68 -17.13 -40.39
C GLN A 196 18.31 -18.13 -39.40
N SER A 197 17.58 -18.56 -38.37
CA SER A 197 18.04 -19.61 -37.45
C SER A 197 18.18 -20.99 -38.11
N ARG A 198 17.54 -21.26 -39.25
CA ARG A 198 17.54 -22.59 -39.91
C ARG A 198 18.73 -22.86 -40.83
N THR A 199 19.55 -21.87 -41.15
CA THR A 199 20.62 -21.98 -42.17
C THR A 199 22.04 -22.08 -41.61
N VAL A 200 22.24 -22.03 -40.29
CA VAL A 200 23.59 -22.09 -39.68
C VAL A 200 23.87 -23.48 -39.09
N SER A 201 24.51 -24.33 -39.89
CA SER A 201 25.14 -25.58 -39.42
C SER A 201 26.45 -25.26 -38.67
N PRO A 202 26.91 -26.06 -37.68
CA PRO A 202 27.93 -25.62 -36.73
C PRO A 202 29.35 -25.69 -37.31
N VAL A 203 29.87 -24.54 -37.75
CA VAL A 203 31.30 -24.36 -38.06
C VAL A 203 32.07 -24.07 -36.76
N ALA A 204 32.86 -25.03 -36.30
CA ALA A 204 33.72 -24.87 -35.14
C ALA A 204 34.74 -23.73 -35.34
N LYS A 205 34.84 -22.81 -34.37
CA LYS A 205 35.84 -21.75 -34.36
C LYS A 205 36.67 -21.79 -33.08
N ASN A 206 37.83 -22.43 -33.18
CA ASN A 206 38.95 -22.17 -32.28
C ASN A 206 39.48 -20.75 -32.53
N SER A 207 39.50 -19.90 -31.51
CA SER A 207 40.24 -18.64 -31.54
C SER A 207 40.82 -18.35 -30.16
N ARG A 208 42.12 -18.62 -30.00
CA ARG A 208 42.90 -18.10 -28.87
C ARG A 208 42.96 -16.57 -28.99
N SER A 209 42.67 -15.85 -27.92
CA SER A 209 43.13 -14.48 -27.72
C SER A 209 43.99 -14.41 -26.47
N SER A 210 45.13 -13.73 -26.56
CA SER A 210 46.18 -13.71 -25.55
C SER A 210 45.80 -12.85 -24.35
N SER A 211 45.99 -13.40 -23.14
CA SER A 211 45.97 -12.63 -21.91
C SER A 211 47.32 -11.93 -21.71
N ILE A 212 47.31 -10.59 -21.67
CA ILE A 212 48.45 -9.81 -21.19
C ILE A 212 48.46 -9.93 -19.66
N GLN A 213 49.53 -10.49 -19.09
CA GLN A 213 49.73 -10.49 -17.65
C GLN A 213 50.61 -9.30 -17.23
N ILE A 214 50.11 -8.49 -16.30
CA ILE A 214 50.90 -7.49 -15.57
C ILE A 214 51.04 -8.01 -14.14
N ALA A 215 52.27 -8.29 -13.70
CA ALA A 215 52.55 -8.82 -12.37
C ALA A 215 52.82 -7.69 -11.37
N ILE A 216 52.16 -7.74 -10.20
CA ILE A 216 52.40 -6.84 -9.07
C ILE A 216 52.55 -7.69 -7.79
N PRO A 217 53.59 -7.48 -6.95
CA PRO A 217 53.96 -8.45 -5.92
C PRO A 217 53.27 -8.28 -4.55
N ARG A 218 52.60 -9.36 -4.11
CA ARG A 218 52.77 -10.00 -2.79
C ARG A 218 52.61 -9.15 -1.51
N LYS A 219 51.42 -9.23 -0.88
CA LYS A 219 51.24 -9.58 0.56
C LYS A 219 49.74 -9.77 0.91
N GLY A 220 49.46 -10.53 1.97
CA GLY A 220 48.12 -10.62 2.58
C GLY A 220 47.54 -12.05 2.69
N ILE A 221 47.45 -12.59 3.91
CA ILE A 221 46.80 -13.89 4.18
C ILE A 221 45.28 -13.80 3.94
N LEU A 222 44.68 -12.64 4.24
CA LEU A 222 43.26 -12.32 4.03
C LEU A 222 42.80 -12.63 2.60
N MET A 223 43.64 -12.36 1.60
CA MET A 223 43.31 -12.57 0.20
C MET A 223 43.10 -14.04 -0.15
N ARG A 224 43.68 -15.00 0.60
CA ARG A 224 43.38 -16.43 0.39
C ARG A 224 42.03 -16.87 0.94
N PHE A 225 41.45 -16.16 1.91
CA PHE A 225 40.06 -16.39 2.34
C PHE A 225 39.07 -15.81 1.33
N VAL A 226 39.33 -14.59 0.86
CA VAL A 226 38.54 -13.96 -0.22
C VAL A 226 38.60 -14.80 -1.50
N GLN A 227 39.79 -15.22 -1.92
CA GLN A 227 39.97 -16.08 -3.10
C GLN A 227 39.27 -17.43 -2.94
N ARG A 228 39.38 -18.11 -1.78
CA ARG A 228 38.62 -19.34 -1.51
C ARG A 228 37.11 -19.12 -1.52
N GLY A 229 36.62 -17.99 -1.01
CA GLY A 229 35.21 -17.63 -1.09
C GLY A 229 34.74 -17.46 -2.54
N ILE A 230 35.53 -16.76 -3.36
CA ILE A 230 35.26 -16.54 -4.79
C ILE A 230 35.35 -17.84 -5.61
N ASP A 231 36.32 -18.70 -5.31
CA ASP A 231 36.51 -19.96 -6.02
C ASP A 231 35.50 -21.03 -5.58
N TRP A 232 35.02 -20.99 -4.33
CA TRP A 232 33.84 -21.73 -3.86
C TRP A 232 32.56 -21.22 -4.56
N PHE A 233 32.40 -19.90 -4.71
CA PHE A 233 31.31 -19.31 -5.49
C PHE A 233 31.35 -19.73 -6.97
N ARG A 234 32.54 -19.81 -7.59
CA ARG A 234 32.73 -20.31 -8.96
C ARG A 234 32.60 -21.82 -9.11
N GLY A 235 32.76 -22.59 -8.03
CA GLY A 235 32.49 -24.02 -7.98
C GLY A 235 31.01 -24.38 -7.79
N LEU A 236 30.15 -23.39 -7.53
CA LEU A 236 28.71 -23.57 -7.36
C LEU A 236 28.03 -23.61 -8.73
N SER A 237 27.22 -24.63 -9.00
CA SER A 237 26.44 -24.71 -10.24
C SER A 237 25.42 -23.55 -10.33
N SER A 238 25.16 -23.10 -11.56
CA SER A 238 24.31 -21.92 -11.85
C SER A 238 22.99 -21.94 -11.08
N ASP A 239 22.28 -23.07 -11.14
CA ASP A 239 20.97 -23.30 -10.50
C ASP A 239 21.01 -23.14 -8.97
N VAL A 240 22.14 -23.46 -8.34
CA VAL A 240 22.34 -23.32 -6.88
C VAL A 240 22.68 -21.87 -6.54
N CYS A 241 23.48 -21.20 -7.37
CA CYS A 241 23.77 -19.78 -7.23
C CYS A 241 22.49 -18.92 -7.34
N GLU A 242 21.64 -19.16 -8.35
CA GLU A 242 20.37 -18.45 -8.51
C GLU A 242 19.40 -18.73 -7.34
N HIS A 243 19.39 -19.94 -6.78
CA HIS A 243 18.57 -20.29 -5.63
C HIS A 243 18.97 -19.51 -4.36
N TYR A 244 20.27 -19.45 -4.04
CA TYR A 244 20.76 -18.64 -2.92
C TYR A 244 20.60 -17.14 -3.17
N PHE A 245 20.85 -16.66 -4.39
CA PHE A 245 20.68 -15.26 -4.75
C PHE A 245 19.20 -14.81 -4.63
N THR A 246 18.27 -15.65 -5.07
CA THR A 246 16.82 -15.40 -4.91
C THR A 246 16.42 -15.34 -3.44
N ALA A 247 16.87 -16.29 -2.61
CA ALA A 247 16.60 -16.27 -1.17
C ALA A 247 17.22 -15.04 -0.47
N ALA A 248 18.43 -14.64 -0.89
CA ALA A 248 19.11 -13.45 -0.37
C ALA A 248 18.42 -12.13 -0.78
N LEU A 249 17.72 -12.07 -1.91
CA LEU A 249 16.89 -10.93 -2.30
C LEU A 249 15.58 -10.82 -1.51
N ASP A 250 15.07 -11.93 -0.95
CA ASP A 250 13.86 -11.95 -0.13
C ASP A 250 14.13 -11.66 1.36
N LEU A 251 15.33 -11.96 1.87
CA LEU A 251 15.68 -11.78 3.28
C LEU A 251 15.62 -10.32 3.76
N PRO A 252 16.19 -9.29 3.07
CA PRO A 252 16.06 -7.90 3.48
C PRO A 252 14.61 -7.44 3.55
N LYS A 253 13.77 -7.87 2.59
CA LYS A 253 12.34 -7.55 2.56
C LYS A 253 11.61 -8.10 3.80
N LEU A 254 11.87 -9.36 4.17
CA LEU A 254 11.31 -9.96 5.39
C LEU A 254 11.82 -9.27 6.67
N VAL A 255 13.11 -8.90 6.72
CA VAL A 255 13.68 -8.13 7.84
C VAL A 255 13.02 -6.76 8.00
N PHE A 256 12.77 -6.02 6.91
CA PHE A 256 12.06 -4.74 6.99
C PHE A 256 10.59 -4.91 7.42
N GLN A 257 9.90 -5.95 6.95
CA GLN A 257 8.52 -6.25 7.39
C GLN A 257 8.47 -6.62 8.88
N SER A 258 9.41 -7.42 9.37
CA SER A 258 9.59 -7.69 10.80
C SER A 258 9.88 -6.42 11.59
N ALA A 259 10.80 -5.56 11.13
CA ALA A 259 11.11 -4.29 11.78
C ALA A 259 9.88 -3.38 11.91
N THR A 260 9.02 -3.32 10.89
CA THR A 260 7.73 -2.60 10.96
C THR A 260 6.80 -3.16 12.03
N LEU A 261 6.70 -4.49 12.20
CA LEU A 261 5.90 -5.08 13.28
C LEU A 261 6.43 -4.70 14.67
N TYR A 262 7.75 -4.73 14.88
CA TYR A 262 8.37 -4.23 16.12
C TYR A 262 8.14 -2.72 16.32
N THR A 263 8.08 -1.92 15.26
CA THR A 263 7.68 -0.49 15.34
C THR A 263 6.22 -0.34 15.80
N TYR A 264 5.28 -1.09 15.22
CA TYR A 264 3.86 -1.02 15.60
C TYR A 264 3.63 -1.44 17.05
N LEU A 265 4.35 -2.46 17.53
CA LEU A 265 4.37 -2.87 18.94
C LEU A 265 4.88 -1.72 19.84
N ARG A 266 6.04 -1.14 19.54
CA ARG A 266 6.67 -0.12 20.40
C ARG A 266 5.99 1.25 20.37
N GLN A 267 5.32 1.60 19.29
CA GLN A 267 4.57 2.85 19.12
C GLN A 267 3.10 2.75 19.60
N GLY A 268 2.70 1.63 20.20
CA GLY A 268 1.34 1.47 20.76
C GLY A 268 0.23 1.48 19.71
N PHE A 269 0.44 0.83 18.57
CA PHE A 269 -0.61 0.72 17.55
C PHE A 269 -1.81 -0.11 18.07
N PRO A 270 -3.04 0.13 17.58
CA PRO A 270 -4.21 -0.66 17.93
C PRO A 270 -3.99 -2.17 17.76
N THR A 271 -4.35 -2.96 18.77
CA THR A 271 -4.12 -4.41 18.77
C THR A 271 -4.73 -5.16 17.57
N PRO A 272 -5.89 -4.77 16.98
CA PRO A 272 -6.40 -5.43 15.77
C PRO A 272 -5.44 -5.30 14.58
N ILE A 273 -4.78 -4.14 14.44
CA ILE A 273 -3.78 -3.88 13.38
C ILE A 273 -2.54 -4.75 13.62
N ILE A 274 -2.06 -4.82 14.86
CA ILE A 274 -0.88 -5.64 15.23
C ILE A 274 -1.14 -7.12 14.93
N TYR A 275 -2.30 -7.66 15.31
CA TYR A 275 -2.66 -9.05 15.02
C TYR A 275 -2.86 -9.31 13.51
N TYR A 276 -3.51 -8.40 12.78
CA TYR A 276 -3.68 -8.55 11.33
C TYR A 276 -2.32 -8.53 10.60
N TYR A 277 -1.42 -7.62 10.98
CA TYR A 277 -0.07 -7.54 10.46
C TYR A 277 0.75 -8.79 10.78
N SER A 278 0.69 -9.30 12.02
CA SER A 278 1.49 -10.46 12.44
C SER A 278 1.04 -11.75 11.76
N VAL A 279 -0.27 -11.94 11.51
CA VAL A 279 -0.80 -13.07 10.72
C VAL A 279 -0.31 -13.01 9.27
N LEU A 280 -0.44 -11.85 8.60
CA LEU A 280 0.04 -11.69 7.22
C LEU A 280 1.56 -11.85 7.10
N LEU A 281 2.31 -11.42 8.12
CA LEU A 281 3.76 -11.58 8.19
C LEU A 281 4.12 -13.06 8.36
N LEU A 282 3.45 -13.78 9.27
CA LEU A 282 3.61 -15.23 9.43
C LEU A 282 3.36 -15.95 8.10
N CYS A 283 2.26 -15.66 7.39
CA CYS A 283 2.00 -16.21 6.06
C CYS A 283 3.15 -15.93 5.08
N SER A 284 3.73 -14.73 5.11
CA SER A 284 4.84 -14.33 4.22
C SER A 284 6.16 -15.08 4.53
N TRP A 285 6.49 -15.31 5.80
CA TRP A 285 7.61 -16.17 6.21
C TRP A 285 7.35 -17.64 5.84
N LEU A 286 6.14 -18.15 6.05
CA LEU A 286 5.75 -19.53 5.72
C LEU A 286 5.82 -19.80 4.21
N VAL A 287 5.32 -18.90 3.36
CA VAL A 287 5.41 -19.03 1.88
C VAL A 287 6.86 -18.93 1.40
N THR A 288 7.70 -18.13 2.08
CA THR A 288 9.16 -18.10 1.80
C THR A 288 9.81 -19.43 2.17
N SER A 289 9.51 -19.97 3.35
CA SER A 289 10.01 -21.28 3.79
C SER A 289 9.59 -22.39 2.81
N TYR A 290 8.31 -22.46 2.43
CA TYR A 290 7.80 -23.42 1.45
C TYR A 290 8.53 -23.33 0.10
N ARG A 291 8.68 -22.12 -0.47
CA ARG A 291 9.37 -21.89 -1.74
C ARG A 291 10.86 -22.24 -1.69
N SER A 292 11.50 -22.16 -0.52
CA SER A 292 12.89 -22.60 -0.34
C SER A 292 13.04 -24.14 -0.35
N GLN A 293 12.01 -24.89 0.07
CA GLN A 293 11.96 -26.36 -0.10
C GLN A 293 11.61 -26.73 -1.54
N HIS A 294 10.47 -26.22 -2.04
CA HIS A 294 9.82 -26.66 -3.26
C HIS A 294 9.97 -25.64 -4.40
N TYR A 295 11.15 -25.60 -5.00
CA TYR A 295 11.32 -25.03 -6.35
C TYR A 295 10.77 -26.03 -7.40
N ALA A 296 9.45 -26.22 -7.39
CA ALA A 296 8.75 -26.75 -8.54
C ALA A 296 8.77 -25.69 -9.65
N VAL A 297 8.92 -26.11 -10.91
CA VAL A 297 8.65 -25.23 -12.04
C VAL A 297 7.16 -24.89 -11.99
N ASP A 298 6.82 -23.67 -11.58
CA ASP A 298 5.44 -23.17 -11.44
C ASP A 298 5.01 -22.51 -12.77
N PRO A 299 4.41 -23.27 -13.72
CA PRO A 299 4.34 -22.86 -15.11
C PRO A 299 3.43 -21.65 -15.35
N ASN A 300 2.56 -21.33 -14.39
CA ASN A 300 1.65 -20.20 -14.43
C ASN A 300 1.94 -19.18 -13.30
N LEU A 301 3.10 -19.32 -12.62
CA LEU A 301 3.60 -18.44 -11.55
C LEU A 301 2.54 -18.13 -10.48
N ILE A 302 1.69 -19.10 -10.12
CA ILE A 302 0.54 -18.85 -9.24
C ILE A 302 1.02 -18.58 -7.82
N ILE A 303 1.95 -19.39 -7.31
CA ILE A 303 2.50 -19.25 -5.96
C ILE A 303 3.38 -18.00 -5.89
N THR A 304 4.16 -17.72 -6.93
CA THR A 304 5.00 -16.52 -7.00
C THR A 304 4.18 -15.22 -7.05
N ARG A 305 3.06 -15.20 -7.79
CA ARG A 305 2.12 -14.07 -7.81
C ARG A 305 1.48 -13.84 -6.45
N LEU A 306 0.93 -14.89 -5.83
CA LEU A 306 0.30 -14.78 -4.51
C LEU A 306 1.30 -14.27 -3.46
N TYR A 307 2.54 -14.76 -3.48
CA TYR A 307 3.61 -14.29 -2.61
C TYR A 307 3.92 -12.79 -2.81
N TYR A 308 4.08 -12.31 -4.05
CA TYR A 308 4.35 -10.89 -4.30
C TYR A 308 3.12 -9.98 -4.11
N THR A 309 1.91 -10.52 -4.02
CA THR A 309 0.73 -9.77 -3.54
C THR A 309 0.87 -9.43 -2.06
N PHE A 310 1.39 -10.33 -1.22
CA PHE A 310 1.72 -10.00 0.17
C PHE A 310 2.90 -9.00 0.26
N ASP A 311 3.93 -9.14 -0.58
CA ASP A 311 5.02 -8.14 -0.65
C ASP A 311 4.48 -6.72 -0.91
N LEU A 312 3.55 -6.61 -1.87
CA LEU A 312 2.91 -5.35 -2.23
C LEU A 312 1.94 -4.84 -1.14
N PHE A 313 1.24 -5.75 -0.44
CA PHE A 313 0.45 -5.37 0.73
C PHE A 313 1.30 -4.60 1.75
N PHE A 314 2.46 -5.13 2.13
CA PHE A 314 3.32 -4.47 3.11
C PHE A 314 4.00 -3.19 2.61
N ALA A 315 4.32 -3.10 1.31
CA ALA A 315 4.97 -1.94 0.73
C ALA A 315 4.01 -0.75 0.48
N VAL A 316 2.70 -1.02 0.33
CA VAL A 316 1.71 -0.04 -0.16
C VAL A 316 0.43 -0.02 0.69
N PHE A 317 -0.20 -1.18 0.95
CA PHE A 317 -1.53 -1.25 1.58
C PHE A 317 -1.51 -1.23 3.12
N ALA A 318 -0.46 -1.70 3.78
CA ALA A 318 -0.42 -1.71 5.25
C ALA A 318 -0.65 -0.31 5.85
N PRO A 319 -0.01 0.79 5.37
CA PRO A 319 -0.33 2.13 5.83
C PRO A 319 -1.76 2.60 5.51
N LEU A 320 -2.35 2.16 4.38
CA LEU A 320 -3.74 2.44 4.03
C LEU A 320 -4.72 1.78 5.01
N VAL A 321 -4.47 0.53 5.41
CA VAL A 321 -5.29 -0.18 6.41
C VAL A 321 -5.24 0.54 7.78
N VAL A 322 -4.08 1.05 8.17
CA VAL A 322 -3.95 1.86 9.40
C VAL A 322 -4.78 3.14 9.32
N LEU A 323 -4.74 3.87 8.19
CA LEU A 323 -5.54 5.08 8.01
C LEU A 323 -7.05 4.77 8.04
N ILE A 324 -7.48 3.72 7.31
CA ILE A 324 -8.87 3.26 7.27
C ILE A 324 -9.37 2.89 8.67
N TYR A 325 -8.55 2.24 9.49
CA TYR A 325 -8.91 1.93 10.89
C TYR A 325 -9.26 3.21 11.66
N TYR A 326 -8.45 4.26 11.57
CA TYR A 326 -8.73 5.51 12.29
C TYR A 326 -9.93 6.28 11.73
N ILE A 327 -10.15 6.30 10.41
CA ILE A 327 -11.35 6.90 9.81
C ILE A 327 -12.64 6.30 10.40
N TYR A 328 -12.67 5.00 10.69
CA TYR A 328 -13.84 4.32 11.25
C TYR A 328 -13.90 4.29 12.79
N ASN A 329 -12.77 4.42 13.50
CA ASN A 329 -12.73 4.29 14.96
C ASN A 329 -12.52 5.62 15.71
N PHE A 330 -12.15 6.71 15.03
CA PHE A 330 -11.90 7.99 15.70
C PHE A 330 -13.18 8.64 16.24
N LYS A 331 -13.26 8.77 17.56
CA LYS A 331 -14.39 9.36 18.28
C LYS A 331 -14.04 10.77 18.74
N PHE A 332 -14.79 11.74 18.22
CA PHE A 332 -14.78 13.13 18.66
C PHE A 332 -16.17 13.71 18.39
N ASP A 333 -16.85 14.21 19.42
CA ASP A 333 -18.14 14.86 19.23
C ASP A 333 -17.93 16.30 18.74
N ARG A 334 -18.22 16.49 17.46
CA ARG A 334 -18.05 17.75 16.75
C ARG A 334 -19.20 18.71 17.05
N ALA A 335 -20.40 18.20 17.34
CA ALA A 335 -21.56 19.03 17.61
C ALA A 335 -21.49 19.60 19.03
N GLU A 336 -21.19 18.74 20.03
CA GLU A 336 -20.96 19.18 21.41
C GLU A 336 -19.84 20.23 21.47
N PHE A 337 -18.71 19.98 20.79
CA PHE A 337 -17.59 20.90 20.83
C PHE A 337 -17.88 22.23 20.10
N LEU A 338 -18.59 22.22 18.97
CA LEU A 338 -19.01 23.46 18.30
C LEU A 338 -19.87 24.32 19.24
N THR A 339 -20.90 23.74 19.87
CA THR A 339 -21.74 24.46 20.85
C THR A 339 -20.92 25.00 22.03
N ARG A 340 -19.89 24.27 22.50
CA ARG A 340 -18.95 24.74 23.53
C ARG A 340 -18.14 25.96 23.05
N SER A 341 -17.64 25.93 21.82
CA SER A 341 -16.85 27.03 21.22
C SER A 341 -17.66 28.27 20.84
N GLU A 342 -18.99 28.14 20.66
CA GLU A 342 -19.91 29.26 20.44
C GLU A 342 -20.34 29.94 21.76
N THR A 343 -20.35 29.18 22.86
CA THR A 343 -20.84 29.64 24.18
C THR A 343 -19.74 30.18 25.09
N LEU A 344 -18.48 29.77 24.89
CA LEU A 344 -17.33 30.26 25.64
C LEU A 344 -16.61 31.40 24.89
N SER A 345 -15.95 32.29 25.63
CA SER A 345 -15.24 33.42 25.02
C SER A 345 -13.92 32.98 24.37
N ARG A 346 -13.63 33.57 23.20
CA ARG A 346 -12.40 33.29 22.43
C ARG A 346 -11.17 33.65 23.26
N GLY A 347 -10.30 32.67 23.47
CA GLY A 347 -9.04 32.81 24.23
C GLY A 347 -8.94 31.91 25.46
N ILE A 348 -10.05 31.32 25.93
CA ILE A 348 -10.01 30.30 27.00
C ILE A 348 -9.49 28.96 26.43
N PHE A 349 -8.72 28.23 27.25
CA PHE A 349 -8.23 26.86 27.00
C PHE A 349 -9.31 25.89 26.49
N ASP A 350 -10.55 26.04 26.99
CA ASP A 350 -11.71 25.23 26.59
C ASP A 350 -12.11 25.34 25.10
N ASN A 351 -11.53 26.28 24.35
CA ASN A 351 -11.72 26.41 22.91
C ASN A 351 -10.74 25.56 22.07
N VAL A 352 -9.83 24.78 22.67
CA VAL A 352 -8.88 23.93 21.94
C VAL A 352 -9.42 22.50 21.81
N ALA A 353 -9.88 22.14 20.61
CA ALA A 353 -10.61 20.91 20.31
C ALA A 353 -9.78 19.63 20.54
N ARG A 354 -8.50 19.64 20.14
CA ARG A 354 -7.57 18.51 20.39
C ARG A 354 -7.56 18.06 21.85
N ILE A 355 -7.75 18.99 22.78
CA ILE A 355 -7.65 18.72 24.22
C ILE A 355 -8.81 17.87 24.73
N PHE A 356 -9.99 17.97 24.11
CA PHE A 356 -11.19 17.20 24.49
C PHE A 356 -11.26 15.83 23.81
N ALA A 357 -10.74 15.69 22.59
CA ALA A 357 -10.60 14.39 21.92
C ALA A 357 -9.74 13.39 22.72
N GLU A 358 -9.88 12.08 22.46
CA GLU A 358 -9.21 11.04 23.25
C GLU A 358 -7.70 10.96 22.93
N PRO A 359 -6.79 11.06 23.93
CA PRO A 359 -5.36 11.26 23.66
C PRO A 359 -4.66 9.97 23.23
N SER A 360 -5.21 8.80 23.58
CA SER A 360 -4.84 7.50 23.03
C SER A 360 -5.00 7.50 21.50
N GLN A 361 -6.15 7.97 21.01
CA GLN A 361 -6.53 8.01 19.60
C GLN A 361 -5.72 9.08 18.86
N ILE A 362 -5.55 10.27 19.44
CA ILE A 362 -4.70 11.33 18.87
C ILE A 362 -3.25 10.86 18.77
N SER A 363 -2.65 10.40 19.86
CA SER A 363 -1.25 9.96 19.88
C SER A 363 -0.99 8.81 18.91
N SER A 364 -1.85 7.79 18.91
CA SER A 364 -1.67 6.62 18.04
C SER A 364 -2.03 6.92 16.57
N PHE A 365 -2.91 7.89 16.29
CA PHE A 365 -3.12 8.44 14.94
C PHE A 365 -1.90 9.26 14.49
N CYS A 366 -1.42 10.21 15.27
CA CYS A 366 -0.27 11.04 14.89
C CYS A 366 0.98 10.19 14.69
N ASN A 367 1.25 9.19 15.54
CA ASN A 367 2.31 8.20 15.33
C ASN A 367 2.10 7.37 14.04
N ALA A 368 0.86 6.98 13.73
CA ALA A 368 0.54 6.28 12.48
C ALA A 368 0.64 7.16 11.23
N PHE A 369 0.29 8.43 11.33
CA PHE A 369 0.34 9.40 10.23
C PHE A 369 1.77 9.88 9.97
N HIS A 370 2.56 10.04 11.03
CA HIS A 370 4.02 10.17 10.95
C HIS A 370 4.67 8.90 10.36
N TYR A 371 4.09 7.70 10.57
CA TYR A 371 4.50 6.48 9.84
C TYR A 371 3.97 6.41 8.39
N LEU A 372 2.89 7.10 8.00
CA LEU A 372 2.55 7.33 6.59
C LEU A 372 3.60 8.23 5.92
N GLN A 373 4.05 9.26 6.63
CA GLN A 373 5.05 10.21 6.18
C GLN A 373 6.46 9.62 6.05
N PHE A 374 7.29 10.32 5.29
CA PHE A 374 8.71 10.07 5.11
C PHE A 374 9.52 11.03 5.99
N SER A 375 9.36 10.94 7.31
CA SER A 375 9.97 11.89 8.25
C SER A 375 11.47 11.69 8.52
N SER A 376 12.08 10.62 7.98
CA SER A 376 13.50 10.33 8.20
C SER A 376 14.16 9.67 7.00
N GLY A 377 15.45 9.97 6.77
CA GLY A 377 16.22 9.36 5.67
C GLY A 377 16.29 7.82 5.73
N THR A 378 16.21 7.24 6.93
CA THR A 378 16.15 5.77 7.12
C THR A 378 14.80 5.19 6.71
N SER A 379 13.69 5.84 7.07
CA SER A 379 12.35 5.44 6.59
C SER A 379 12.19 5.64 5.08
N LEU A 380 12.78 6.72 4.53
CA LEU A 380 12.91 6.92 3.10
C LEU A 380 13.66 5.78 2.43
N PHE A 381 14.81 5.38 2.96
CA PHE A 381 15.55 4.25 2.40
C PHE A 381 14.74 2.95 2.38
N TYR A 382 14.21 2.45 3.51
CA TYR A 382 13.59 1.11 3.51
C TYR A 382 12.24 1.07 2.79
N LYS A 383 11.38 2.10 2.92
CA LYS A 383 10.10 2.15 2.18
C LYS A 383 10.31 2.23 0.67
N SER A 384 11.33 2.98 0.24
CA SER A 384 11.70 3.09 -1.18
C SER A 384 12.31 1.80 -1.71
N ALA A 385 13.16 1.13 -0.91
CA ALA A 385 13.71 -0.18 -1.26
C ALA A 385 12.60 -1.23 -1.42
N LEU A 386 11.60 -1.27 -0.53
CA LEU A 386 10.45 -2.16 -0.64
C LEU A 386 9.62 -1.90 -1.91
N ASN A 387 9.34 -0.64 -2.26
CA ASN A 387 8.62 -0.27 -3.48
C ASN A 387 9.43 -0.55 -4.76
N LEU A 388 10.73 -0.28 -4.76
CA LEU A 388 11.61 -0.60 -5.89
C LEU A 388 11.71 -2.12 -6.11
N LEU A 389 11.83 -2.90 -5.03
CA LEU A 389 11.85 -4.37 -5.08
C LEU A 389 10.51 -4.95 -5.56
N SER A 390 9.36 -4.41 -5.12
CA SER A 390 8.04 -4.88 -5.59
C SER A 390 7.87 -4.59 -7.09
N LEU A 391 8.20 -3.38 -7.56
CA LEU A 391 8.14 -3.00 -8.97
C LEU A 391 9.05 -3.88 -9.84
N TYR A 392 10.29 -4.12 -9.41
CA TYR A 392 11.22 -5.03 -10.10
C TYR A 392 10.66 -6.46 -10.19
N LYS A 393 10.18 -7.01 -9.07
CA LYS A 393 9.59 -8.35 -8.97
C LYS A 393 8.37 -8.51 -9.87
N TRP A 394 7.44 -7.56 -9.84
CA TRP A 394 6.23 -7.59 -10.66
C TRP A 394 6.53 -7.37 -12.15
N ARG A 395 7.47 -6.50 -12.51
CA ARG A 395 7.98 -6.37 -13.88
C ARG A 395 8.56 -7.68 -14.39
N LYS A 396 9.35 -8.40 -13.58
CA LYS A 396 9.88 -9.73 -13.95
C LYS A 396 8.74 -10.73 -14.19
N ILE A 397 7.74 -10.80 -13.31
CA ILE A 397 6.57 -11.68 -13.52
C ILE A 397 5.83 -11.36 -14.83
N ILE A 398 5.49 -10.09 -15.08
CA ILE A 398 4.71 -9.70 -16.27
C ILE A 398 5.46 -10.06 -17.56
N LEU A 399 6.76 -9.75 -17.63
CA LEU A 399 7.59 -10.08 -18.79
C LEU A 399 7.75 -11.60 -18.96
N THR A 400 7.93 -12.37 -17.87
CA THR A 400 8.00 -13.84 -17.94
C THR A 400 6.67 -14.46 -18.37
N LEU A 401 5.51 -13.92 -17.96
CA LEU A 401 4.20 -14.40 -18.42
C LEU A 401 3.99 -14.13 -19.93
N ILE A 402 4.33 -12.93 -20.41
CA ILE A 402 4.27 -12.59 -21.83
C ILE A 402 5.21 -13.50 -22.66
N HIS A 403 6.46 -13.66 -22.24
CA HIS A 403 7.41 -14.54 -22.91
C HIS A 403 6.94 -16.02 -22.92
N ASN A 404 6.50 -16.54 -21.77
CA ASN A 404 5.97 -17.90 -21.67
C ASN A 404 4.71 -18.13 -22.53
N HIS A 405 3.87 -17.11 -22.72
CA HIS A 405 2.74 -17.19 -23.66
C HIS A 405 3.26 -17.26 -25.10
N ASN A 406 4.19 -16.39 -25.48
CA ASN A 406 4.69 -16.31 -26.86
C ASN A 406 5.45 -17.58 -27.28
N GLU A 407 6.26 -18.15 -26.38
CA GLU A 407 6.88 -19.48 -26.58
C GLU A 407 5.83 -20.58 -26.78
N ARG A 408 4.77 -20.61 -25.95
CA ARG A 408 3.66 -21.57 -26.12
C ARG A 408 2.94 -21.40 -27.46
N GLN A 409 2.76 -20.17 -27.95
CA GLN A 409 2.16 -19.92 -29.26
C GLN A 409 3.10 -20.30 -30.42
N LEU A 410 4.40 -20.05 -30.28
CA LEU A 410 5.41 -20.48 -31.25
C LEU A 410 5.46 -22.02 -31.33
N GLU A 411 5.48 -22.70 -30.19
CA GLU A 411 5.37 -24.16 -30.11
C GLU A 411 4.08 -24.69 -30.76
N ARG A 412 2.91 -24.08 -30.50
CA ARG A 412 1.64 -24.46 -31.14
C ARG A 412 1.73 -24.31 -32.66
N LYS A 413 2.23 -23.19 -33.18
CA LYS A 413 2.41 -22.96 -34.62
C LYS A 413 3.37 -23.98 -35.25
N LEU A 414 4.50 -24.27 -34.59
CA LEU A 414 5.45 -25.29 -35.07
C LEU A 414 4.84 -26.69 -35.06
N ARG A 415 4.07 -27.06 -34.03
CA ARG A 415 3.34 -28.35 -33.93
C ARG A 415 2.15 -28.45 -34.90
N ALA A 416 1.59 -27.34 -35.37
CA ALA A 416 0.57 -27.32 -36.42
C ALA A 416 1.19 -27.46 -37.82
N LEU A 417 2.36 -26.85 -38.06
CA LEU A 417 3.14 -26.99 -39.28
C LEU A 417 3.71 -28.41 -39.45
N VAL A 418 4.15 -29.05 -38.36
CA VAL A 418 4.52 -30.47 -38.34
C VAL A 418 3.26 -31.31 -38.14
N GLY A 419 2.53 -31.53 -39.24
CA GLY A 419 1.28 -32.31 -39.26
C GLY A 419 1.39 -33.70 -38.60
N PRO A 420 0.27 -34.26 -38.11
CA PRO A 420 0.27 -35.37 -37.15
C PRO A 420 1.00 -36.61 -37.67
N ALA A 421 2.12 -36.94 -37.03
CA ALA A 421 2.89 -38.15 -37.30
C ALA A 421 2.00 -39.39 -37.09
N LYS A 422 1.79 -40.17 -38.16
CA LYS A 422 0.98 -41.40 -38.13
C LYS A 422 1.56 -42.37 -37.08
N PRO A 423 0.79 -42.80 -36.07
CA PRO A 423 1.31 -43.60 -34.98
C PRO A 423 1.45 -45.08 -35.38
N ASN A 424 2.50 -45.39 -36.15
CA ASN A 424 2.89 -46.76 -36.50
C ASN A 424 3.56 -47.50 -35.31
N MET A 425 2.92 -47.50 -34.13
CA MET A 425 3.33 -48.31 -32.99
C MET A 425 2.15 -48.61 -32.06
N SER A 426 2.10 -49.81 -31.49
CA SER A 426 0.92 -50.30 -30.78
C SER A 426 0.69 -49.60 -29.44
N ARG A 427 -0.54 -49.14 -29.22
CA ARG A 427 -0.99 -48.33 -28.06
C ARG A 427 -0.66 -48.97 -26.69
N ALA A 428 -0.52 -50.29 -26.63
CA ALA A 428 -0.16 -51.04 -25.42
C ALA A 428 1.30 -50.83 -24.97
N GLY A 429 2.25 -50.65 -25.89
CA GLY A 429 3.68 -50.53 -25.57
C GLY A 429 3.99 -49.23 -24.82
N THR A 430 3.50 -48.10 -25.34
CA THR A 430 3.72 -46.77 -24.75
C THR A 430 3.15 -46.65 -23.34
N ILE A 431 1.96 -47.23 -23.09
CA ILE A 431 1.33 -47.18 -21.76
C ILE A 431 2.16 -47.95 -20.73
N LYS A 432 2.61 -49.18 -21.05
CA LYS A 432 3.52 -49.92 -20.15
C LYS A 432 4.82 -49.17 -19.89
N ALA A 433 5.45 -48.60 -20.92
CA ALA A 433 6.70 -47.85 -20.79
C ALA A 433 6.56 -46.55 -19.95
N VAL A 434 5.43 -45.85 -20.05
CA VAL A 434 5.16 -44.65 -19.22
C VAL A 434 4.86 -45.03 -17.76
N ILE A 435 4.12 -46.12 -17.52
CA ILE A 435 3.81 -46.58 -16.16
C ILE A 435 5.08 -47.06 -15.44
N THR A 436 5.92 -47.89 -16.07
CA THR A 436 7.18 -48.34 -15.44
C THR A 436 8.15 -47.18 -15.20
N ARG A 437 8.20 -46.19 -16.10
CA ARG A 437 9.02 -44.97 -15.92
C ARG A 437 8.51 -44.06 -14.80
N LYS A 438 7.20 -44.02 -14.54
CA LYS A 438 6.62 -43.36 -13.34
C LYS A 438 6.94 -44.13 -12.05
N LEU A 439 6.74 -45.44 -12.02
CA LEU A 439 6.97 -46.27 -10.82
C LEU A 439 8.45 -46.39 -10.42
N SER A 440 9.37 -46.31 -11.38
CA SER A 440 10.83 -46.41 -11.14
C SER A 440 11.46 -45.08 -10.69
N SER A 441 10.70 -43.98 -10.65
CA SER A 441 11.19 -42.65 -10.25
C SER A 441 11.35 -42.52 -8.73
N LYS A 442 12.30 -43.27 -8.14
CA LYS A 442 12.78 -42.99 -6.77
C LYS A 442 13.19 -41.50 -6.69
N PRO A 443 12.75 -40.73 -5.67
CA PRO A 443 13.16 -39.35 -5.54
C PRO A 443 14.68 -39.29 -5.38
N LYS A 444 15.36 -38.68 -6.35
CA LYS A 444 16.80 -38.42 -6.26
C LYS A 444 17.02 -37.34 -5.21
N MET A 445 17.19 -37.75 -3.95
CA MET A 445 17.57 -36.88 -2.84
C MET A 445 19.01 -36.41 -3.05
N GLY A 446 19.17 -35.39 -3.90
CA GLY A 446 20.48 -34.84 -4.27
C GLY A 446 21.18 -34.18 -3.09
N ASN A 447 22.50 -34.04 -3.21
CA ASN A 447 23.42 -33.62 -2.16
C ASN A 447 23.18 -32.19 -1.58
N HIS A 448 22.15 -31.50 -2.05
CA HIS A 448 21.73 -30.17 -1.59
C HIS A 448 20.38 -30.18 -0.83
N PHE A 449 19.82 -31.36 -0.50
CA PHE A 449 18.60 -31.45 0.31
C PHE A 449 18.77 -30.86 1.72
N VAL A 450 19.85 -31.23 2.43
CA VAL A 450 20.15 -30.77 3.79
C VAL A 450 20.23 -29.24 3.91
N PRO A 451 21.04 -28.51 3.10
CA PRO A 451 21.10 -27.04 3.23
C PRO A 451 19.80 -26.34 2.84
N LYS A 452 18.98 -26.89 1.93
CA LYS A 452 17.65 -26.35 1.62
C LYS A 452 16.68 -26.51 2.79
N LEU A 453 16.67 -27.68 3.41
CA LEU A 453 15.86 -27.95 4.61
C LEU A 453 16.27 -27.05 5.77
N PHE A 454 17.57 -26.83 5.98
CA PHE A 454 18.09 -25.93 7.02
C PHE A 454 17.70 -24.45 6.79
N LEU A 455 17.83 -23.95 5.56
CA LEU A 455 17.40 -22.61 5.19
C LEU A 455 15.87 -22.42 5.37
N SER A 456 15.09 -23.42 4.98
CA SER A 456 13.64 -23.46 5.20
C SER A 456 13.28 -23.45 6.69
N LEU A 457 13.99 -24.23 7.52
CA LEU A 457 13.80 -24.26 8.97
C LEU A 457 14.03 -22.88 9.59
N ILE A 458 15.07 -22.16 9.15
CA ILE A 458 15.35 -20.78 9.60
C ILE A 458 14.18 -19.85 9.24
N PHE A 459 13.69 -19.87 7.99
CA PHE A 459 12.54 -19.05 7.59
C PHE A 459 11.26 -19.40 8.39
N PHE A 460 11.03 -20.69 8.68
CA PHE A 460 9.90 -21.14 9.48
C PHE A 460 10.00 -20.65 10.93
N ALA A 461 11.15 -20.92 11.59
CA ALA A 461 11.39 -20.54 12.98
C ALA A 461 11.36 -19.02 13.18
N ALA A 462 11.91 -18.24 12.24
CA ALA A 462 11.82 -16.78 12.28
C ALA A 462 10.38 -16.28 12.14
N GLY A 463 9.58 -16.85 11.22
CA GLY A 463 8.17 -16.50 11.08
C GLY A 463 7.35 -16.78 12.35
N VAL A 464 7.50 -17.98 12.91
CA VAL A 464 6.85 -18.38 14.17
C VAL A 464 7.32 -17.49 15.34
N HIS A 465 8.61 -17.18 15.43
CA HIS A 465 9.15 -16.29 16.46
C HIS A 465 8.53 -14.88 16.40
N ASN A 466 8.44 -14.26 15.21
CA ASN A 466 7.80 -12.94 15.05
C ASN A 466 6.33 -12.95 15.50
N PHE A 467 5.59 -14.00 15.14
CA PHE A 467 4.17 -14.14 15.48
C PHE A 467 3.97 -14.35 17.00
N VAL A 468 4.72 -15.28 17.59
CA VAL A 468 4.68 -15.56 19.04
C VAL A 468 5.17 -14.34 19.84
N TYR A 469 6.18 -13.61 19.37
CA TYR A 469 6.63 -12.37 20.01
C TYR A 469 5.53 -11.31 20.01
N ALA A 470 4.86 -11.08 18.88
CA ALA A 470 3.79 -10.07 18.84
C ALA A 470 2.63 -10.40 19.79
N ILE A 471 2.17 -11.66 19.84
CA ILE A 471 1.11 -12.08 20.76
C ILE A 471 1.60 -12.02 22.22
N GLY A 472 2.80 -12.52 22.49
CA GLY A 472 3.41 -12.52 23.82
C GLY A 472 3.61 -11.10 24.38
N SER A 473 4.08 -10.16 23.56
CA SER A 473 4.27 -8.76 23.94
C SER A 473 2.95 -8.05 24.21
N VAL A 474 1.93 -8.23 23.36
CA VAL A 474 0.61 -7.63 23.61
C VAL A 474 0.01 -8.21 24.90
N HIS A 475 -0.03 -9.53 25.05
CA HIS A 475 -0.58 -10.16 26.26
C HIS A 475 0.17 -9.78 27.53
N SER A 476 1.51 -9.86 27.53
CA SER A 476 2.36 -9.54 28.69
C SER A 476 2.32 -8.06 29.08
N THR A 477 2.16 -7.15 28.11
CA THR A 477 2.00 -5.72 28.41
C THR A 477 0.59 -5.42 28.92
N THR A 478 -0.45 -5.89 28.23
CA THR A 478 -1.85 -5.62 28.64
C THR A 478 -2.13 -6.17 30.03
N THR A 479 -1.67 -7.39 30.37
CA THR A 479 -1.87 -7.97 31.72
C THR A 479 -1.10 -7.27 32.84
N LEU A 480 0.00 -6.57 32.50
CA LEU A 480 0.77 -5.76 33.45
C LEU A 480 0.14 -4.36 33.61
N CYS A 481 -0.26 -3.75 32.50
CA CYS A 481 -0.75 -2.37 32.42
C CYS A 481 -2.25 -2.20 32.69
N SER A 482 -3.09 -3.24 32.58
CA SER A 482 -4.55 -3.15 32.81
C SER A 482 -4.96 -2.85 34.26
N LYS A 483 -3.98 -2.69 35.16
CA LYS A 483 -4.16 -2.20 36.53
C LYS A 483 -4.25 -0.67 36.61
N TYR A 484 -3.76 0.03 35.58
CA TYR A 484 -3.64 1.49 35.55
C TYR A 484 -4.60 2.05 34.50
N ASP A 485 -5.78 2.49 34.94
CA ASP A 485 -6.81 3.05 34.07
C ASP A 485 -6.38 4.37 33.40
N LYS A 486 -5.51 5.14 34.05
CA LYS A 486 -4.96 6.42 33.53
C LYS A 486 -3.87 6.24 32.45
N CYS A 487 -3.42 5.01 32.19
CA CYS A 487 -2.49 4.73 31.10
C CYS A 487 -3.28 4.50 29.79
N ALA A 488 -3.42 5.56 29.00
CA ALA A 488 -4.25 5.60 27.79
C ALA A 488 -3.61 4.91 26.57
N LEU A 489 -2.29 4.69 26.56
CA LEU A 489 -1.59 3.98 25.49
C LEU A 489 -0.38 3.19 26.01
N TYR A 490 -0.21 1.95 25.55
CA TYR A 490 0.87 1.05 25.97
C TYR A 490 1.96 0.91 24.90
N SER A 491 3.22 0.84 25.30
CA SER A 491 4.30 0.30 24.46
C SER A 491 4.35 -1.22 24.66
N TYR A 492 4.19 -2.01 23.59
CA TYR A 492 4.11 -3.46 23.69
C TYR A 492 5.49 -4.12 23.69
N TRP A 493 5.84 -4.71 24.83
CA TRP A 493 7.10 -5.43 25.07
C TRP A 493 6.84 -6.81 25.70
N TRP A 494 7.77 -7.75 25.55
CA TRP A 494 7.69 -9.06 26.24
C TRP A 494 8.18 -8.92 27.69
N ASN A 495 7.34 -8.31 28.53
CA ASN A 495 7.61 -7.93 29.93
C ASN A 495 7.56 -9.12 30.91
N PHE A 496 8.30 -10.21 30.62
CA PHE A 496 8.32 -11.40 31.49
C PHE A 496 9.15 -11.14 32.77
N GLY A 497 8.46 -11.06 33.91
CA GLY A 497 9.07 -10.82 35.23
C GLY A 497 9.24 -9.34 35.59
N GLU A 498 8.86 -8.42 34.70
CA GLU A 498 8.89 -6.98 34.95
C GLU A 498 7.75 -6.51 35.87
N LYS A 499 8.00 -5.40 36.58
CA LYS A 499 7.09 -4.87 37.61
C LYS A 499 6.34 -3.60 37.19
N TYR A 500 6.92 -2.78 36.31
CA TYR A 500 6.40 -1.46 35.96
C TYR A 500 5.72 -1.49 34.58
N CYS A 501 4.61 -0.78 34.42
CA CYS A 501 3.90 -0.72 33.14
C CYS A 501 4.69 0.14 32.12
N THR A 502 4.91 -0.39 30.91
CA THR A 502 5.51 0.33 29.78
C THR A 502 4.48 1.28 29.12
N CYS A 503 4.07 2.30 29.86
CA CYS A 503 3.09 3.30 29.42
C CYS A 503 3.73 4.33 28.46
N LEU A 504 3.00 4.74 27.42
CA LEU A 504 3.38 5.82 26.49
C LEU A 504 2.62 7.12 26.75
N VAL A 505 1.33 7.01 27.08
CA VAL A 505 0.42 8.16 27.24
C VAL A 505 -0.26 8.07 28.60
N PHE A 506 0.05 9.01 29.49
CA PHE A 506 -0.69 9.23 30.73
C PHE A 506 -1.79 10.25 30.48
N ALA A 507 -3.04 9.92 30.83
CA ALA A 507 -4.15 10.84 30.72
C ALA A 507 -5.11 10.69 31.92
N ASP A 508 -5.21 11.72 32.74
CA ASP A 508 -6.26 11.86 33.76
C ASP A 508 -6.85 13.28 33.64
N ARG A 509 -8.10 13.36 33.20
CA ARG A 509 -8.71 14.58 32.70
C ARG A 509 -10.16 14.64 33.19
N GLU A 510 -10.51 15.70 33.91
CA GLU A 510 -11.90 16.02 34.24
C GLU A 510 -12.37 17.16 33.33
N THR A 511 -13.07 16.82 32.25
CA THR A 511 -13.51 17.78 31.23
C THR A 511 -14.87 18.41 31.52
N SER A 512 -15.54 17.94 32.58
CA SER A 512 -16.87 18.39 33.01
C SER A 512 -17.05 18.23 34.54
N PRO A 513 -16.22 18.87 35.39
CA PRO A 513 -16.41 18.83 36.83
C PRO A 513 -17.79 19.38 37.19
N THR A 514 -18.56 18.60 37.93
CA THR A 514 -19.99 18.84 38.19
C THR A 514 -20.26 19.62 39.48
N THR A 515 -19.26 19.71 40.36
CA THR A 515 -19.39 20.39 41.65
C THR A 515 -18.26 21.38 41.93
N TYR A 516 -18.57 22.42 42.71
CA TYR A 516 -17.57 23.38 43.18
C TYR A 516 -16.47 22.72 44.04
N ALA A 517 -16.80 21.66 44.78
CA ALA A 517 -15.84 20.91 45.59
C ALA A 517 -14.83 20.12 44.73
N GLU A 518 -15.30 19.52 43.64
CA GLU A 518 -14.47 18.82 42.64
C GLU A 518 -13.51 19.79 41.92
N TRP A 519 -13.97 20.99 41.58
CA TRP A 519 -13.13 22.02 40.95
C TRP A 519 -12.12 22.68 41.91
N THR A 520 -12.52 22.95 43.17
CA THR A 520 -11.62 23.58 44.16
C THR A 520 -10.71 22.60 44.88
N ASN A 521 -11.10 21.33 45.00
CA ASN A 521 -10.29 20.28 45.62
C ASN A 521 -10.23 18.99 44.76
N PRO A 522 -9.67 19.08 43.53
CA PRO A 522 -9.50 17.92 42.66
C PRO A 522 -8.50 16.92 43.25
N THR A 523 -8.70 15.65 42.93
CA THR A 523 -7.87 14.52 43.37
C THR A 523 -6.40 14.72 43.02
N ASP A 524 -5.51 14.46 43.99
CA ASP A 524 -4.06 14.39 43.76
C ASP A 524 -3.69 13.08 43.06
N ILE A 525 -2.96 13.19 41.95
CA ILE A 525 -2.54 12.04 41.13
C ILE A 525 -1.02 11.93 41.00
N THR A 526 -0.25 12.70 41.79
CA THR A 526 1.21 12.76 41.74
C THR A 526 1.84 11.37 41.93
N ALA A 527 1.28 10.55 42.83
CA ALA A 527 1.72 9.17 43.05
C ALA A 527 1.43 8.24 41.84
N ASN A 528 0.27 8.37 41.20
CA ASN A 528 -0.10 7.59 40.01
C ASN A 528 0.80 7.93 38.82
N LEU A 529 1.16 9.21 38.68
CA LEU A 529 2.10 9.70 37.69
C LEU A 529 3.52 9.17 37.95
N ALA A 530 3.98 9.19 39.20
CA ALA A 530 5.27 8.63 39.60
C ALA A 530 5.39 7.14 39.29
N GLU A 531 4.38 6.33 39.65
CA GLU A 531 4.38 4.88 39.42
C GLU A 531 4.41 4.52 37.92
N LEU A 532 3.73 5.28 37.06
CA LEU A 532 3.78 5.08 35.61
C LEU A 532 5.06 5.67 34.96
N ALA A 533 5.66 6.70 35.55
CA ALA A 533 6.95 7.25 35.13
C ALA A 533 8.15 6.33 35.45
N MET A 534 8.02 5.42 36.43
CA MET A 534 9.10 4.50 36.85
C MET A 534 9.72 3.69 35.70
N ALA A 535 8.95 3.37 34.65
CA ALA A 535 9.41 2.63 33.48
C ALA A 535 10.20 3.47 32.45
N GLY A 536 10.10 4.81 32.49
CA GLY A 536 10.82 5.72 31.58
C GLY A 536 10.31 5.81 30.13
N GLU A 537 9.19 5.15 29.79
CA GLU A 537 8.64 5.12 28.42
C GLU A 537 7.55 6.19 28.14
N LEU A 538 7.13 6.99 29.16
CA LEU A 538 6.12 8.03 28.96
C LEU A 538 6.60 9.08 27.95
N ARG A 539 5.69 9.48 27.05
CA ARG A 539 5.92 10.50 26.03
C ARG A 539 4.90 11.62 26.01
N ILE A 540 3.64 11.30 26.30
CA ILE A 540 2.59 12.31 26.42
C ILE A 540 1.98 12.19 27.80
N ILE A 541 1.92 13.32 28.50
CA ILE A 541 1.22 13.49 29.77
C ILE A 541 0.16 14.56 29.55
N GLN A 542 -1.11 14.23 29.83
CA GLN A 542 -2.21 15.20 29.78
C GLN A 542 -3.01 15.16 31.07
N ILE A 543 -2.98 16.25 31.82
CA ILE A 543 -3.59 16.38 33.13
C ILE A 543 -4.49 17.61 33.14
N ILE A 544 -5.78 17.41 33.41
CA ILE A 544 -6.79 18.48 33.38
C ILE A 544 -7.69 18.36 34.61
N ASN A 545 -7.80 19.43 35.41
CA ASN A 545 -8.64 19.47 36.62
C ASN A 545 -8.33 18.30 37.60
N ARG A 546 -7.03 17.95 37.73
CA ARG A 546 -6.48 16.97 38.68
C ARG A 546 -5.23 17.55 39.32
N ALA A 547 -5.05 17.39 40.63
CA ALA A 547 -3.92 17.99 41.33
C ALA A 547 -2.61 17.23 41.07
N VAL A 548 -1.58 17.98 40.66
CA VAL A 548 -0.16 17.60 40.69
C VAL A 548 0.61 18.83 41.18
N PRO A 549 0.69 19.06 42.51
CA PRO A 549 1.29 20.29 43.06
C PRO A 549 2.78 20.44 42.73
N GLU A 550 3.48 19.31 42.66
CA GLU A 550 4.90 19.17 42.32
C GLU A 550 5.05 18.01 41.32
N LEU A 551 5.96 18.11 40.34
CA LEU A 551 6.19 17.02 39.37
C LEU A 551 7.09 15.94 39.99
N PRO A 552 6.75 14.65 39.87
CA PRO A 552 7.51 13.58 40.52
C PRO A 552 8.89 13.37 39.88
N GLU A 553 9.90 13.14 40.72
CA GLU A 553 11.31 12.96 40.31
C GLU A 553 11.52 11.74 39.40
N GLU A 554 10.65 10.72 39.49
CA GLU A 554 10.60 9.57 38.59
C GLU A 554 10.48 9.99 37.11
N LEU A 555 9.85 11.14 36.83
CA LEU A 555 9.64 11.64 35.48
C LEU A 555 10.96 11.94 34.75
N LYS A 556 12.07 12.20 35.46
CA LYS A 556 13.42 12.33 34.88
C LYS A 556 13.85 11.12 34.04
N ARG A 557 13.27 9.93 34.29
CA ARG A 557 13.53 8.72 33.49
C ARG A 557 12.92 8.80 32.09
N CYS A 558 11.89 9.61 31.90
CA CYS A 558 11.12 9.74 30.67
C CYS A 558 11.83 10.68 29.68
N GLN A 559 13.05 10.30 29.29
CA GLN A 559 13.93 11.06 28.38
C GLN A 559 13.38 11.23 26.94
N ARG A 560 12.22 10.64 26.66
CA ARG A 560 11.43 10.81 25.43
C ARG A 560 10.07 11.48 25.68
N LEU A 561 9.97 12.33 26.71
CA LEU A 561 8.78 13.15 26.91
C LEU A 561 8.65 14.13 25.73
N GLU A 562 7.61 13.91 24.91
CA GLU A 562 7.27 14.67 23.71
C GLU A 562 6.29 15.81 24.06
N GLN A 563 5.33 15.58 24.98
CA GLN A 563 4.30 16.56 25.37
C GLN A 563 3.92 16.47 26.87
N LEU A 564 3.79 17.62 27.55
CA LEU A 564 3.42 17.72 28.97
C LEU A 564 2.32 18.78 29.18
N ILE A 565 1.05 18.41 29.01
CA ILE A 565 -0.10 19.32 29.11
C ILE A 565 -0.61 19.35 30.55
N LEU A 566 -0.51 20.51 31.22
CA LEU A 566 -0.95 20.73 32.61
C LEU A 566 -1.99 21.85 32.69
N ALA A 567 -3.26 21.51 32.87
CA ALA A 567 -4.36 22.48 32.99
C ALA A 567 -5.10 22.36 34.33
N TYR A 568 -5.22 23.48 35.05
CA TYR A 568 -5.89 23.58 36.37
C TYR A 568 -5.35 22.58 37.41
N THR A 569 -4.05 22.29 37.37
CA THR A 569 -3.40 21.19 38.11
C THR A 569 -2.92 21.54 39.52
N LYS A 570 -3.13 22.77 39.99
CA LYS A 570 -2.51 23.30 41.23
C LYS A 570 -0.97 23.24 41.28
N THR A 571 -0.30 22.98 40.15
CA THR A 571 1.18 22.91 40.09
C THR A 571 1.78 24.26 40.48
N ILE A 572 2.60 24.27 41.54
CA ILE A 572 3.11 25.50 42.16
C ILE A 572 4.41 25.96 41.48
N HIS A 573 5.25 25.00 41.07
CA HIS A 573 6.53 25.26 40.42
C HIS A 573 6.80 24.21 39.34
N ILE A 574 7.49 24.61 38.28
CA ILE A 574 8.06 23.68 37.29
C ILE A 574 9.53 23.46 37.68
N PRO A 575 9.96 22.23 38.02
CA PRO A 575 11.34 21.97 38.42
C PRO A 575 12.36 22.26 37.30
N GLN A 576 13.55 22.71 37.67
CA GLN A 576 14.60 23.08 36.72
C GLN A 576 14.99 21.94 35.75
N TRP A 577 14.91 20.69 36.22
CA TRP A 577 15.23 19.50 35.42
C TRP A 577 14.28 19.25 34.25
N VAL A 578 13.11 19.91 34.19
CA VAL A 578 12.24 19.84 33.00
C VAL A 578 12.96 20.39 31.76
N SER A 579 13.95 21.28 31.94
CA SER A 579 14.84 21.75 30.86
C SER A 579 15.82 20.69 30.32
N GLU A 580 15.95 19.53 30.98
CA GLU A 580 16.78 18.42 30.50
C GLU A 580 16.08 17.59 29.41
N PHE A 581 14.75 17.75 29.21
CA PHE A 581 13.98 17.00 28.22
C PHE A 581 14.22 17.50 26.79
N SER A 582 15.32 17.03 26.19
CA SER A 582 15.71 17.29 24.79
C SER A 582 14.69 16.90 23.70
N SER A 583 13.61 16.19 24.06
CA SER A 583 12.53 15.76 23.13
C SER A 583 11.19 16.49 23.34
N LEU A 584 11.11 17.44 24.30
CA LEU A 584 9.84 18.08 24.66
C LEU A 584 9.44 19.15 23.62
N GLU A 585 8.38 18.87 22.87
CA GLU A 585 7.84 19.75 21.82
C GLU A 585 6.72 20.67 22.34
N TYR A 586 6.03 20.29 23.42
CA TYR A 586 4.86 21.02 23.96
C TYR A 586 4.76 20.95 25.49
N LEU A 587 4.47 22.10 26.11
CA LEU A 587 4.27 22.32 27.55
C LEU A 587 3.19 23.40 27.75
#